data_AF-A0A947CIJ5-F1
#
_entry.id   AF-A0A947CIJ5-F1
#
_cell.length_a   1.000
_cell.length_b   1.000
_cell.length_c   1.000
_cell.angle_alpha   90.00
_cell.angle_beta   90.00
_cell.angle_gamma   90.00
#
_symmetry.space_group_name_H-M   'P 1'
#
loop_
_entity.id
_entity.type
_entity.pdbx_description
1 polymer ?
#
loop_
_entity_poly.entity_id
_entity_poly.type
_entity_poly.pdbx_seq_one_letter_code
_entity_poly.pdbx_strand_id
1 'polypeptide(L)'
;HYPHAVSGVGTTKSCTDCHVSRANDNNAWMAQLLLQGTNYVNFFGRYVYVATGRDGLVAVAVTEHDEPQAVYGSNLHQLAYPDEHAAFAAAGGELDESYHHDAGWGNEILDLQLRGEYLYAARGRGGFWVYDVANIDNKGFSERIVTAPVSPLGQRLGFDTTDAVAVASPSTVAVDPARRRLSSDPQQPPATIMDPPQPWHVNREQAVHPMYAYLYVGDRVEGLILTGAATLLDGDPRNNFMDRATLDDGTTAFNPGDQLAGLRGLTIAGHYVYATCDAGLVVIDIDVPLAPRIVAVIDTSVLPTPQAVAVQFRYAFVTCADGLRTVDITDPTRPRVVPGAFVPLETTHRLYVARTWAFVAAGSQGLAIVDVTNPERPRLDQLYDAGGRLTDTRDVKVGMTNASLFAYVADGHNGLRVVELMGPHTTSQFRGFSPDRLSPRLIAEHHTHGPALAVSKGLDRDRAVDESGNQIAVFGRIGARPLALEVMQRMYLRDGTLWTVSDDPDDWGEAQEWSFERADAKPEPAEGGRRPRRGGKRSR
;
A
#
# COMPACT_ATOMS: atom_id res chain seq x y z
N HIS A 1 13.53 -23.63 6.79
CA HIS A 1 12.07 -23.87 6.71
C HIS A 1 11.50 -24.06 8.10
N TYR A 2 10.65 -23.14 8.56
CA TYR A 2 9.88 -23.33 9.79
C TYR A 2 8.67 -24.22 9.46
N PRO A 3 8.36 -25.27 10.23
CA PRO A 3 7.15 -26.05 10.02
C PRO A 3 5.91 -25.20 10.35
N HIS A 4 4.97 -25.13 9.39
CA HIS A 4 3.74 -24.33 9.45
C HIS A 4 2.68 -24.83 10.46
N ALA A 5 3.04 -25.65 11.45
CA ALA A 5 2.12 -26.15 12.46
C ALA A 5 2.86 -26.50 13.75
N VAL A 6 2.99 -25.54 14.66
CA VAL A 6 3.10 -25.84 16.09
C VAL A 6 2.00 -25.05 16.79
N SER A 7 1.03 -25.75 17.34
CA SER A 7 -0.05 -25.19 18.16
C SER A 7 0.55 -24.62 19.45
N GLY A 8 0.57 -23.30 19.57
CA GLY A 8 0.87 -22.58 20.82
C GLY A 8 -0.39 -22.11 21.52
N VAL A 9 -0.26 -21.57 22.72
CA VAL A 9 -1.34 -20.80 23.36
C VAL A 9 -1.73 -19.66 22.41
N GLY A 10 -3.03 -19.57 22.05
CA GLY A 10 -3.53 -18.61 21.05
C GLY A 10 -3.61 -19.14 19.60
N THR A 11 -3.38 -20.43 19.34
CA THR A 11 -3.62 -21.02 18.00
C THR A 11 -5.03 -21.57 17.79
N THR A 12 -5.84 -21.66 18.84
CA THR A 12 -7.27 -21.96 18.69
C THR A 12 -7.93 -20.73 18.11
N LYS A 13 -8.43 -20.85 16.89
CA LYS A 13 -9.16 -19.76 16.24
C LYS A 13 -10.45 -19.47 16.99
N SER A 14 -10.65 -18.21 17.35
CA SER A 14 -11.83 -17.72 18.05
C SER A 14 -12.73 -16.93 17.09
N CYS A 15 -13.85 -16.38 17.59
CA CYS A 15 -14.75 -15.60 16.74
C CYS A 15 -14.06 -14.32 16.25
N THR A 16 -13.25 -13.68 17.11
CA THR A 16 -12.53 -12.43 16.77
C THR A 16 -11.37 -12.64 15.78
N ASP A 17 -10.98 -13.88 15.48
CA ASP A 17 -10.02 -14.18 14.39
C ASP A 17 -10.63 -14.05 12.98
N CYS A 18 -11.97 -14.12 12.86
CA CYS A 18 -12.66 -14.11 11.56
C CYS A 18 -13.67 -12.97 11.40
N HIS A 19 -14.03 -12.30 12.50
CA HIS A 19 -15.01 -11.22 12.53
C HIS A 19 -14.51 -10.05 13.35
N VAL A 20 -15.06 -8.85 13.12
CA VAL A 20 -14.66 -7.66 13.87
C VAL A 20 -14.93 -7.86 15.36
N SER A 21 -13.91 -7.63 16.16
CA SER A 21 -13.96 -7.73 17.61
C SER A 21 -14.83 -6.63 18.19
N ARG A 22 -15.64 -6.95 19.21
CA ARG A 22 -16.40 -5.98 19.99
C ARG A 22 -15.49 -4.97 20.69
N ALA A 23 -14.27 -5.37 21.03
CA ALA A 23 -13.23 -4.48 21.58
C ALA A 23 -12.58 -3.58 20.50
N ASN A 24 -12.89 -3.81 19.22
CA ASN A 24 -12.41 -3.06 18.05
C ASN A 24 -10.88 -3.04 17.91
N ASP A 25 -10.21 -4.09 18.39
CA ASP A 25 -8.76 -4.23 18.49
C ASP A 25 -8.14 -5.13 17.40
N ASN A 26 -8.95 -5.64 16.47
CA ASN A 26 -8.53 -6.58 15.44
C ASN A 26 -8.62 -6.06 13.99
N ASN A 27 -8.78 -4.75 13.78
CA ASN A 27 -8.93 -4.18 12.42
C ASN A 27 -7.73 -4.51 11.51
N ALA A 28 -6.51 -4.52 12.07
CA ALA A 28 -5.32 -4.92 11.35
C ALA A 28 -5.32 -6.42 10.98
N TRP A 29 -5.84 -7.29 11.85
CA TRP A 29 -6.05 -8.71 11.53
C TRP A 29 -7.08 -8.88 10.44
N MET A 30 -8.20 -8.14 10.49
CA MET A 30 -9.22 -8.17 9.46
C MET A 30 -8.67 -7.70 8.10
N ALA A 31 -7.86 -6.64 8.06
CA ALA A 31 -7.18 -6.20 6.84
C ALA A 31 -6.32 -7.31 6.21
N GLN A 32 -5.58 -8.05 7.04
CA GLN A 32 -4.79 -9.20 6.59
C GLN A 32 -5.68 -10.36 6.12
N LEU A 33 -6.72 -10.71 6.88
CA LEU A 33 -7.66 -11.78 6.55
C LEU A 33 -8.36 -11.55 5.21
N LEU A 34 -8.76 -10.31 4.95
CA LEU A 34 -9.41 -9.88 3.72
C LEU A 34 -8.42 -9.63 2.57
N LEU A 35 -7.12 -9.88 2.80
CA LEU A 35 -6.04 -9.72 1.81
C LEU A 35 -5.90 -8.28 1.26
N GLN A 36 -6.40 -7.29 2.02
CA GLN A 36 -6.22 -5.86 1.77
C GLN A 36 -4.78 -5.42 2.06
N GLY A 37 -4.00 -6.29 2.70
CA GLY A 37 -2.63 -6.00 3.12
C GLY A 37 -2.60 -5.20 4.41
N THR A 38 -1.42 -5.17 5.02
CA THR A 38 -1.15 -4.38 6.22
C THR A 38 0.06 -3.48 6.00
N ASN A 39 0.56 -3.38 4.76
CA ASN A 39 1.76 -2.66 4.35
C ASN A 39 3.05 -3.07 5.09
N TYR A 40 2.98 -4.10 5.93
CA TYR A 40 4.02 -4.43 6.90
C TYR A 40 5.15 -5.23 6.28
N VAL A 41 4.81 -6.14 5.37
CA VAL A 41 5.80 -6.96 4.63
C VAL A 41 6.09 -6.40 3.24
N ASN A 42 5.74 -5.13 3.00
CA ASN A 42 6.11 -4.44 1.79
C ASN A 42 7.62 -4.49 1.61
N PHE A 43 8.05 -4.63 0.35
CA PHE A 43 9.43 -4.91 0.03
C PHE A 43 10.10 -3.71 -0.61
N PHE A 44 11.20 -3.31 0.00
CA PHE A 44 12.17 -2.43 -0.60
C PHE A 44 13.29 -3.32 -1.12
N GLY A 45 13.63 -3.14 -2.40
CA GLY A 45 14.80 -3.78 -2.97
C GLY A 45 16.09 -3.09 -2.49
N ARG A 46 17.15 -3.25 -3.27
CA ARG A 46 18.43 -2.59 -3.03
C ARG A 46 18.34 -1.07 -2.92
N TYR A 47 17.46 -0.45 -3.70
CA TYR A 47 17.35 1.01 -3.78
C TYR A 47 16.09 1.54 -3.10
N VAL A 48 16.27 2.64 -2.36
CA VAL A 48 15.20 3.51 -1.87
C VAL A 48 15.27 4.82 -2.63
N TYR A 49 14.13 5.26 -3.17
CA TYR A 49 14.06 6.50 -3.96
C TYR A 49 13.55 7.64 -3.11
N VAL A 50 14.28 8.75 -3.13
CA VAL A 50 14.01 9.93 -2.30
C VAL A 50 13.84 11.16 -3.19
N ALA A 51 12.76 11.90 -2.97
CA ALA A 51 12.52 13.19 -3.59
C ALA A 51 13.33 14.26 -2.85
N THR A 52 14.13 15.04 -3.56
CA THR A 52 15.04 16.05 -2.98
C THR A 52 14.67 17.48 -3.36
N GLY A 53 13.41 17.71 -3.74
CA GLY A 53 12.92 19.03 -4.12
C GLY A 53 13.60 19.53 -5.40
N ARG A 54 14.18 20.73 -5.36
CA ARG A 54 14.84 21.35 -6.53
C ARG A 54 16.07 20.60 -7.00
N ASP A 55 16.69 19.83 -6.10
CA ASP A 55 17.81 18.98 -6.44
C ASP A 55 17.38 17.72 -7.19
N GLY A 56 16.08 17.40 -7.31
CA GLY A 56 15.62 16.26 -8.10
C GLY A 56 15.30 15.03 -7.27
N LEU A 57 15.89 13.90 -7.63
CA LEU A 57 15.70 12.64 -6.91
C LEU A 57 17.02 11.88 -6.77
N VAL A 58 17.06 10.99 -5.77
CA VAL A 58 18.19 10.09 -5.56
C VAL A 58 17.71 8.67 -5.27
N ALA A 59 18.35 7.69 -5.89
CA ALA A 59 18.24 6.28 -5.55
C ALA A 59 19.41 5.93 -4.62
N VAL A 60 19.13 5.63 -3.35
CA VAL A 60 20.14 5.29 -2.34
C VAL A 60 20.18 3.77 -2.18
N ALA A 61 21.35 3.16 -2.29
CA ALA A 61 21.51 1.74 -2.01
C ALA A 61 21.43 1.52 -0.48
N VAL A 62 20.40 0.81 -0.02
CA VAL A 62 20.15 0.54 1.41
C VAL A 62 20.47 -0.89 1.82
N THR A 63 20.78 -1.77 0.87
CA THR A 63 21.17 -3.15 1.12
C THR A 63 22.45 -3.53 0.39
N GLU A 64 23.06 -4.62 0.85
CA GLU A 64 24.08 -5.34 0.08
C GLU A 64 23.58 -5.71 -1.32
N HIS A 65 24.54 -5.81 -2.26
CA HIS A 65 24.25 -6.16 -3.65
C HIS A 65 23.92 -7.64 -3.78
N ASP A 66 24.76 -8.47 -3.15
CA ASP A 66 24.66 -9.92 -3.17
C ASP A 66 23.53 -10.43 -2.28
N GLU A 67 23.14 -11.69 -2.52
CA GLU A 67 22.16 -12.37 -1.67
C GLU A 67 22.83 -13.03 -0.46
N PRO A 68 22.26 -12.90 0.76
CA PRO A 68 20.98 -12.27 1.04
C PRO A 68 21.05 -10.73 1.03
N GLN A 69 20.11 -10.04 0.36
CA GLN A 69 20.05 -8.57 0.36
C GLN A 69 19.78 -8.00 1.77
N ALA A 70 20.85 -7.82 2.54
CA ALA A 70 20.82 -7.41 3.93
C ALA A 70 20.87 -5.88 4.02
N VAL A 71 19.95 -5.27 4.78
CA VAL A 71 19.95 -3.82 5.00
C VAL A 71 21.21 -3.42 5.78
N TYR A 72 21.94 -2.41 5.30
CA TYR A 72 23.17 -1.95 5.95
C TYR A 72 22.93 -1.57 7.43
N GLY A 73 23.86 -1.93 8.31
CA GLY A 73 23.76 -1.73 9.77
C GLY A 73 22.74 -2.61 10.52
N SER A 74 21.99 -3.47 9.82
CA SER A 74 21.01 -4.37 10.44
C SER A 74 21.65 -5.62 11.08
N ASN A 75 20.85 -6.31 11.90
CA ASN A 75 21.25 -7.60 12.45
C ASN A 75 21.57 -8.66 11.38
N LEU A 76 20.82 -8.69 10.27
CA LEU A 76 21.11 -9.62 9.18
C LEU A 76 22.45 -9.28 8.51
N HIS A 77 22.73 -7.99 8.32
CA HIS A 77 24.01 -7.55 7.76
C HIS A 77 25.17 -8.02 8.63
N GLN A 78 25.07 -7.85 9.96
CA GLN A 78 26.08 -8.36 10.89
C GLN A 78 26.29 -9.88 10.81
N LEU A 79 25.24 -10.66 10.54
CA LEU A 79 25.29 -12.12 10.50
C LEU A 79 25.77 -12.67 9.15
N ALA A 80 25.33 -12.07 8.05
CA ALA A 80 25.62 -12.54 6.69
C ALA A 80 26.91 -11.94 6.11
N TYR A 81 27.24 -10.70 6.50
CA TYR A 81 28.37 -9.90 5.99
C TYR A 81 29.11 -9.24 7.18
N PRO A 82 29.75 -10.03 8.06
CA PRO A 82 30.30 -9.50 9.32
C PRO A 82 31.45 -8.50 9.10
N ASP A 83 32.26 -8.68 8.06
CA ASP A 83 33.40 -7.82 7.76
C ASP A 83 32.91 -6.48 7.17
N GLU A 84 31.96 -6.53 6.24
CA GLU A 84 31.30 -5.37 5.64
C GLU A 84 30.50 -4.59 6.68
N HIS A 85 29.79 -5.28 7.57
CA HIS A 85 29.12 -4.65 8.72
C HIS A 85 30.10 -3.93 9.64
N ALA A 86 31.25 -4.52 9.96
CA ALA A 86 32.26 -3.87 10.78
C ALA A 86 32.85 -2.63 10.09
N ALA A 87 33.12 -2.71 8.78
CA ALA A 87 33.59 -1.58 7.98
C ALA A 87 32.55 -0.45 7.92
N PHE A 88 31.30 -0.77 7.65
CA PHE A 88 30.17 0.17 7.61
C PHE A 88 29.98 0.88 8.96
N ALA A 89 30.03 0.14 10.06
CA ALA A 89 29.96 0.72 11.40
C ALA A 89 31.16 1.64 11.71
N ALA A 90 32.36 1.27 11.27
CA ALA A 90 33.56 2.11 11.43
C ALA A 90 33.50 3.40 10.59
N ALA A 91 32.78 3.38 9.46
CA ALA A 91 32.49 4.54 8.63
C ALA A 91 31.34 5.43 9.18
N GLY A 92 30.77 5.09 10.34
CA GLY A 92 29.72 5.90 10.98
C GLY A 92 28.29 5.59 10.50
N GLY A 93 28.11 4.57 9.66
CA GLY A 93 26.80 4.16 9.15
C GLY A 93 26.29 4.97 7.95
N GLU A 94 27.19 5.54 7.16
CA GLU A 94 26.87 6.31 5.96
C GLU A 94 26.64 5.39 4.74
N LEU A 95 25.56 5.63 4.00
CA LEU A 95 25.23 4.93 2.75
C LEU A 95 25.88 5.68 1.58
N ASP A 96 27.05 5.22 1.16
CA ASP A 96 27.86 5.93 0.16
C ASP A 96 27.37 5.74 -1.28
N GLU A 97 26.76 4.59 -1.59
CA GLU A 97 26.31 4.27 -2.96
C GLU A 97 24.94 4.87 -3.24
N SER A 98 24.90 5.83 -4.16
CA SER A 98 23.67 6.48 -4.61
C SER A 98 23.75 6.96 -6.05
N TYR A 99 22.60 7.11 -6.69
CA TYR A 99 22.46 7.62 -8.05
C TYR A 99 21.45 8.75 -8.07
N HIS A 100 21.91 9.91 -8.50
CA HIS A 100 21.16 11.15 -8.50
C HIS A 100 20.66 11.49 -9.90
N HIS A 101 19.49 12.12 -9.98
CA HIS A 101 18.98 12.72 -11.21
C HIS A 101 18.38 14.08 -10.91
N ASP A 102 18.87 15.12 -11.59
CA ASP A 102 18.41 16.49 -11.42
C ASP A 102 16.92 16.67 -11.72
N ALA A 103 16.27 17.60 -11.01
CA ALA A 103 14.91 18.03 -11.38
C ALA A 103 14.89 18.73 -12.74
N GLY A 104 16.03 19.25 -13.22
CA GLY A 104 16.12 20.14 -14.37
C GLY A 104 15.73 21.58 -14.01
N TRP A 105 16.15 22.53 -14.85
CA TRP A 105 16.05 23.96 -14.54
C TRP A 105 14.60 24.41 -14.28
N GLY A 106 14.39 25.05 -13.12
CA GLY A 106 13.08 25.60 -12.72
C GLY A 106 12.09 24.57 -12.16
N ASN A 107 12.44 23.30 -12.11
CA ASN A 107 11.57 22.22 -11.62
C ASN A 107 12.00 21.78 -10.21
N GLU A 108 11.16 20.96 -9.60
CA GLU A 108 11.43 20.27 -8.34
C GLU A 108 10.83 18.86 -8.39
N ILE A 109 11.07 18.02 -7.39
CA ILE A 109 10.40 16.73 -7.20
C ILE A 109 9.88 16.69 -5.77
N LEU A 110 8.55 16.62 -5.64
CA LEU A 110 7.84 16.73 -4.36
C LEU A 110 7.31 15.39 -3.87
N ASP A 111 7.02 14.48 -4.80
CA ASP A 111 6.50 13.15 -4.49
C ASP A 111 6.97 12.11 -5.50
N LEU A 112 7.06 10.87 -5.03
CA LEU A 112 7.54 9.72 -5.80
C LEU A 112 6.68 8.49 -5.54
N GLN A 113 6.27 7.81 -6.60
CA GLN A 113 5.63 6.51 -6.54
C GLN A 113 6.41 5.53 -7.40
N LEU A 114 6.90 4.44 -6.81
CA LEU A 114 7.49 3.34 -7.58
C LEU A 114 6.36 2.39 -8.01
N ARG A 115 6.34 1.98 -9.28
CA ARG A 115 5.47 0.88 -9.76
C ARG A 115 6.17 0.12 -10.86
N GLY A 116 6.54 -1.13 -10.57
CA GLY A 116 7.36 -1.94 -11.45
C GLY A 116 8.76 -1.34 -11.65
N GLU A 117 9.13 -1.14 -12.91
CA GLU A 117 10.44 -0.64 -13.34
C GLU A 117 10.53 0.90 -13.45
N TYR A 118 9.42 1.57 -13.14
CA TYR A 118 9.26 3.00 -13.35
C TYR A 118 8.97 3.73 -12.04
N LEU A 119 9.60 4.90 -11.91
CA LEU A 119 9.44 5.83 -10.83
C LEU A 119 8.67 7.05 -11.35
N TYR A 120 7.46 7.23 -10.83
CA TYR A 120 6.54 8.30 -11.20
C TYR A 120 6.73 9.47 -10.25
N ALA A 121 6.79 10.69 -10.77
CA ALA A 121 7.18 11.86 -10.00
C ALA A 121 6.24 13.05 -10.22
N ALA A 122 5.85 13.68 -9.12
CA ALA A 122 5.17 14.98 -9.12
C ALA A 122 6.21 16.10 -8.99
N ARG A 123 6.27 16.99 -9.99
CA ARG A 123 7.39 17.93 -10.18
C ARG A 123 7.09 19.40 -9.91
N GLY A 124 6.09 19.68 -9.07
CA GLY A 124 5.55 21.02 -8.88
C GLY A 124 5.13 21.62 -10.22
N ARG A 125 5.63 22.82 -10.52
CA ARG A 125 5.41 23.50 -11.82
C ARG A 125 6.04 22.77 -13.02
N GLY A 126 6.89 21.79 -12.79
CA GLY A 126 7.45 20.91 -13.82
C GLY A 126 6.51 19.77 -14.24
N GLY A 127 5.29 19.71 -13.71
CA GLY A 127 4.26 18.76 -14.10
C GLY A 127 4.48 17.33 -13.58
N PHE A 128 4.13 16.35 -14.41
CA PHE A 128 4.23 14.93 -14.06
C PHE A 128 5.17 14.16 -15.00
N TRP A 129 6.22 13.54 -14.48
CA TRP A 129 7.20 12.79 -15.27
C TRP A 129 7.47 11.40 -14.69
N VAL A 130 7.89 10.50 -15.57
CA VAL A 130 8.26 9.14 -15.23
C VAL A 130 9.72 8.88 -15.59
N TYR A 131 10.42 8.23 -14.67
CA TYR A 131 11.81 7.84 -14.79
C TYR A 131 11.91 6.32 -14.84
N ASP A 132 12.66 5.80 -15.80
CA ASP A 132 13.09 4.41 -15.84
C ASP A 132 14.20 4.20 -14.81
N VAL A 133 13.88 3.38 -13.83
CA VAL A 133 14.77 2.97 -12.73
C VAL A 133 15.04 1.46 -12.77
N ALA A 134 14.77 0.81 -13.91
CA ALA A 134 15.01 -0.61 -14.11
C ALA A 134 16.50 -0.90 -14.09
N ASN A 135 16.94 -1.98 -13.44
CA ASN A 135 18.32 -2.47 -13.59
C ASN A 135 19.43 -1.42 -13.32
N ILE A 136 19.25 -0.50 -12.34
CA ILE A 136 20.23 0.57 -12.03
C ILE A 136 21.66 0.01 -11.93
N ASP A 137 21.87 -1.11 -11.23
CA ASP A 137 23.20 -1.74 -11.12
C ASP A 137 23.81 -2.16 -12.46
N ASN A 138 22.97 -2.52 -13.43
CA ASN A 138 23.36 -3.13 -14.70
C ASN A 138 23.25 -2.19 -15.90
N LYS A 139 22.94 -0.90 -15.68
CA LYS A 139 22.90 0.09 -16.78
C LYS A 139 24.32 0.45 -17.21
N GLY A 140 24.62 0.22 -18.49
CA GLY A 140 25.94 0.44 -19.09
C GLY A 140 26.30 1.90 -19.38
N PHE A 141 25.61 2.88 -18.79
CA PHE A 141 25.85 4.31 -18.95
C PHE A 141 25.72 5.04 -17.62
N SER A 142 26.38 6.20 -17.49
CA SER A 142 26.60 6.86 -16.20
C SER A 142 25.32 7.42 -15.55
N GLU A 143 24.42 7.99 -16.35
CA GLU A 143 23.12 8.48 -15.87
C GLU A 143 22.15 7.30 -15.77
N ARG A 144 21.98 6.70 -14.59
CA ARG A 144 21.26 5.42 -14.45
C ARG A 144 19.75 5.59 -14.29
N ILE A 145 19.27 6.81 -14.09
CA ILE A 145 17.86 7.13 -13.98
C ILE A 145 17.52 7.92 -15.24
N VAL A 146 16.56 7.48 -16.06
CA VAL A 146 16.36 8.12 -17.37
C VAL A 146 14.91 8.37 -17.71
N THR A 147 14.65 9.52 -18.33
CA THR A 147 13.31 9.86 -18.86
C THR A 147 13.12 9.38 -20.30
N ALA A 148 14.21 9.31 -21.08
CA ALA A 148 14.23 8.79 -22.46
C ALA A 148 15.65 8.32 -22.83
N PRO A 149 15.89 7.01 -23.05
CA PRO A 149 17.24 6.49 -23.29
C PRO A 149 17.84 6.89 -24.65
N VAL A 150 17.04 7.44 -25.59
CA VAL A 150 17.48 7.77 -26.95
C VAL A 150 17.16 9.19 -27.40
N SER A 151 15.89 9.64 -27.32
CA SER A 151 15.48 10.99 -27.74
C SER A 151 14.06 11.35 -27.30
N PRO A 152 13.76 12.62 -26.97
CA PRO A 152 12.39 13.13 -26.77
C PRO A 152 11.47 12.97 -27.99
N LEU A 153 12.04 12.85 -29.20
CA LEU A 153 11.25 12.62 -30.43
C LEU A 153 10.69 11.19 -30.51
N GLY A 154 11.28 10.24 -29.77
CA GLY A 154 10.83 8.85 -29.74
C GLY A 154 10.10 8.45 -28.47
N GLN A 155 10.15 9.28 -27.42
CA GLN A 155 9.55 9.00 -26.12
C GLN A 155 9.36 10.29 -25.31
N ARG A 156 8.18 10.47 -24.72
CA ARG A 156 7.88 11.54 -23.75
C ARG A 156 7.03 10.97 -22.62
N LEU A 157 7.67 10.59 -21.52
CA LEU A 157 7.01 9.99 -20.37
C LEU A 157 6.52 11.03 -19.35
N GLY A 158 5.88 12.09 -19.82
CA GLY A 158 5.38 13.14 -18.95
C GLY A 158 4.70 14.27 -19.69
N PHE A 159 3.99 15.09 -18.94
CA PHE A 159 3.25 16.26 -19.42
C PHE A 159 3.18 17.35 -18.36
N ASP A 160 3.21 18.60 -18.81
CA ASP A 160 3.20 19.75 -17.92
C ASP A 160 1.88 19.81 -17.15
N THR A 161 1.94 20.30 -15.91
CA THR A 161 0.78 20.69 -15.08
C THR A 161 1.10 22.00 -14.40
N THR A 162 0.10 22.59 -13.75
CA THR A 162 0.24 23.89 -13.10
C THR A 162 1.11 23.80 -11.85
N ASP A 163 0.87 22.81 -11.00
CA ASP A 163 1.63 22.55 -9.77
C ASP A 163 1.38 21.13 -9.20
N ALA A 164 1.98 20.10 -9.80
CA ALA A 164 1.84 18.69 -9.37
C ALA A 164 2.57 18.40 -8.06
N VAL A 165 1.87 17.79 -7.09
CA VAL A 165 2.39 17.58 -5.72
C VAL A 165 2.29 16.17 -5.20
N ALA A 166 1.44 15.36 -5.82
CA ALA A 166 1.19 14.01 -5.37
C ALA A 166 1.04 13.10 -6.59
N VAL A 167 1.54 11.88 -6.46
CA VAL A 167 1.30 10.82 -7.42
C VAL A 167 0.85 9.57 -6.66
N ALA A 168 -0.28 9.02 -7.06
CA ALA A 168 -0.83 7.81 -6.50
C ALA A 168 -1.07 6.76 -7.59
N SER A 169 -0.81 5.51 -7.22
CA SER A 169 -1.21 4.33 -7.97
C SER A 169 -2.09 3.47 -7.08
N PRO A 170 -3.18 2.85 -7.59
CA PRO A 170 -4.01 1.94 -6.78
C PRO A 170 -3.23 0.76 -6.19
N SER A 171 -2.12 0.38 -6.83
CA SER A 171 -1.17 -0.62 -6.35
C SER A 171 0.24 -0.29 -6.83
N THR A 172 1.26 -0.65 -6.04
CA THR A 172 2.66 -0.58 -6.51
C THR A 172 3.05 -1.74 -7.42
N VAL A 173 2.17 -2.75 -7.54
CA VAL A 173 2.27 -3.82 -8.53
C VAL A 173 1.71 -3.34 -9.88
N ALA A 174 2.39 -3.65 -10.97
CA ALA A 174 1.91 -3.40 -12.32
C ALA A 174 0.75 -4.33 -12.68
N VAL A 175 -0.47 -3.93 -12.35
CA VAL A 175 -1.69 -4.60 -12.81
C VAL A 175 -2.13 -4.01 -14.15
N ASP A 176 -2.26 -4.87 -15.18
CA ASP A 176 -2.68 -4.48 -16.53
C ASP A 176 -4.07 -5.03 -16.86
N PRO A 177 -5.12 -4.18 -16.92
CA PRO A 177 -6.45 -4.59 -17.36
C PRO A 177 -6.51 -5.04 -18.83
N ALA A 178 -5.63 -4.54 -19.70
CA ALA A 178 -5.61 -4.87 -21.13
C ALA A 178 -4.86 -6.18 -21.44
N ARG A 179 -4.38 -6.87 -20.41
CA ARG A 179 -3.57 -8.08 -20.53
C ARG A 179 -4.25 -9.14 -21.37
N ARG A 180 -3.49 -9.69 -22.34
CA ARG A 180 -3.98 -10.71 -23.27
C ARG A 180 -4.38 -11.98 -22.54
N ARG A 181 -5.56 -12.51 -22.89
CA ARG A 181 -6.05 -13.81 -22.46
C ARG A 181 -5.53 -14.90 -23.40
N LEU A 182 -4.91 -15.93 -22.83
CA LEU A 182 -4.32 -17.02 -23.62
C LEU A 182 -5.42 -17.96 -24.13
N SER A 183 -5.28 -18.42 -25.38
CA SER A 183 -6.19 -19.36 -26.04
C SER A 183 -5.48 -20.68 -26.34
N SER A 184 -6.16 -21.80 -26.14
CA SER A 184 -5.73 -23.13 -26.60
C SER A 184 -5.98 -23.34 -28.09
N ASP A 185 -6.79 -22.48 -28.72
CA ASP A 185 -7.09 -22.48 -30.15
C ASP A 185 -6.55 -21.19 -30.79
N PRO A 186 -5.49 -21.27 -31.62
CA PRO A 186 -4.87 -20.10 -32.25
C PRO A 186 -5.75 -19.46 -33.33
N GLN A 187 -6.85 -20.09 -33.76
CA GLN A 187 -7.76 -19.52 -34.76
C GLN A 187 -8.77 -18.54 -34.16
N GLN A 188 -8.91 -18.52 -32.84
CA GLN A 188 -9.87 -17.66 -32.14
C GLN A 188 -9.38 -16.21 -32.09
N PRO A 189 -10.29 -15.23 -32.07
CA PRO A 189 -9.91 -13.83 -31.98
C PRO A 189 -9.13 -13.53 -30.69
N PRO A 190 -8.21 -12.55 -30.69
CA PRO A 190 -7.59 -12.05 -29.48
C PRO A 190 -8.65 -11.59 -28.47
N ALA A 191 -8.42 -11.89 -27.20
CA ALA A 191 -9.23 -11.43 -26.08
C ALA A 191 -8.30 -10.92 -24.98
N THR A 192 -8.83 -10.04 -24.14
CA THR A 192 -8.19 -9.53 -22.93
C THR A 192 -8.79 -10.17 -21.69
N ILE A 193 -8.24 -9.87 -20.51
CA ILE A 193 -8.86 -10.30 -19.25
C ILE A 193 -10.20 -9.62 -18.98
N MET A 194 -10.49 -8.49 -19.63
CA MET A 194 -11.79 -7.80 -19.55
C MET A 194 -12.90 -8.51 -20.32
N ASP A 195 -12.54 -9.29 -21.34
CA ASP A 195 -13.51 -10.03 -22.15
C ASP A 195 -14.05 -11.28 -21.40
N PRO A 196 -15.33 -11.65 -21.59
CA PRO A 196 -15.91 -12.84 -20.98
C PRO A 196 -15.12 -14.12 -21.31
N PRO A 197 -14.88 -15.00 -20.32
CA PRO A 197 -14.10 -16.22 -20.54
C PRO A 197 -14.86 -17.22 -21.42
N GLN A 198 -14.18 -17.75 -22.44
CA GLN A 198 -14.68 -18.74 -23.39
C GLN A 198 -14.09 -20.13 -23.12
N PRO A 199 -14.66 -21.22 -23.66
CA PRO A 199 -14.17 -22.58 -23.45
C PRO A 199 -12.71 -22.81 -23.85
N TRP A 200 -12.23 -22.11 -24.90
CA TRP A 200 -10.86 -22.20 -25.42
C TRP A 200 -9.87 -21.28 -24.67
N HIS A 201 -10.31 -20.44 -23.74
CA HIS A 201 -9.39 -19.64 -22.94
C HIS A 201 -8.69 -20.51 -21.87
N VAL A 202 -7.36 -20.48 -21.87
CA VAL A 202 -6.51 -21.27 -20.96
C VAL A 202 -6.56 -20.71 -19.54
N ASN A 203 -6.51 -19.39 -19.39
CA ASN A 203 -6.62 -18.73 -18.10
C ASN A 203 -8.06 -18.26 -17.82
N ARG A 204 -8.55 -18.54 -16.62
CA ARG A 204 -9.90 -18.21 -16.13
C ARG A 204 -9.90 -17.04 -15.13
N GLU A 205 -8.89 -16.18 -15.23
CA GLU A 205 -8.79 -15.01 -14.38
C GLU A 205 -9.96 -14.05 -14.60
N GLN A 206 -10.33 -13.35 -13.55
CA GLN A 206 -11.40 -12.35 -13.57
C GLN A 206 -10.93 -11.07 -14.25
N ALA A 207 -11.90 -10.26 -14.69
CA ALA A 207 -11.61 -8.89 -15.12
C ALA A 207 -10.99 -8.10 -13.96
N VAL A 208 -10.01 -7.27 -14.30
CA VAL A 208 -9.40 -6.33 -13.36
C VAL A 208 -10.13 -5.01 -13.47
N HIS A 209 -10.27 -4.28 -12.36
CA HIS A 209 -10.94 -2.99 -12.37
C HIS A 209 -10.24 -1.97 -13.31
N PRO A 210 -10.98 -1.17 -14.11
CA PRO A 210 -10.37 -0.18 -15.01
C PRO A 210 -9.49 0.86 -14.33
N MET A 211 -9.69 1.13 -13.03
CA MET A 211 -8.87 2.10 -12.29
C MET A 211 -7.37 1.79 -12.31
N TYR A 212 -6.99 0.50 -12.47
CA TYR A 212 -5.60 0.06 -12.57
C TYR A 212 -4.91 0.45 -13.89
N ALA A 213 -5.70 0.83 -14.91
CA ALA A 213 -5.20 1.35 -16.18
C ALA A 213 -4.66 2.79 -16.06
N TYR A 214 -4.87 3.46 -14.92
CA TYR A 214 -4.51 4.86 -14.73
C TYR A 214 -3.52 5.05 -13.57
N LEU A 215 -2.82 6.18 -13.63
CA LEU A 215 -2.15 6.83 -12.52
C LEU A 215 -2.89 8.12 -12.19
N TYR A 216 -2.79 8.53 -10.93
CA TYR A 216 -3.54 9.65 -10.38
C TYR A 216 -2.55 10.70 -9.91
N VAL A 217 -2.60 11.87 -10.52
CA VAL A 217 -1.73 13.01 -10.21
C VAL A 217 -2.56 14.06 -9.49
N GLY A 218 -2.10 14.46 -8.32
CA GLY A 218 -2.70 15.55 -7.57
C GLY A 218 -1.96 16.85 -7.88
N ASP A 219 -2.68 17.85 -8.34
CA ASP A 219 -2.20 19.19 -8.67
C ASP A 219 -2.84 20.22 -7.74
N ARG A 220 -2.07 21.19 -7.22
CA ARG A 220 -2.61 22.19 -6.27
C ARG A 220 -3.68 23.10 -6.87
N VAL A 221 -3.68 23.27 -8.19
CA VAL A 221 -4.55 24.22 -8.89
C VAL A 221 -5.55 23.48 -9.76
N GLU A 222 -5.08 22.50 -10.53
CA GLU A 222 -5.92 21.78 -11.49
C GLU A 222 -6.74 20.65 -10.83
N GLY A 223 -6.39 20.23 -9.61
CA GLY A 223 -7.05 19.15 -8.88
C GLY A 223 -6.53 17.76 -9.29
N LEU A 224 -7.44 16.82 -9.58
CA LEU A 224 -7.08 15.44 -9.88
C LEU A 224 -6.91 15.22 -11.39
N ILE A 225 -5.71 14.85 -11.83
CA ILE A 225 -5.39 14.53 -13.22
C ILE A 225 -5.15 13.02 -13.33
N LEU A 226 -5.67 12.40 -14.40
CA LEU A 226 -5.44 10.98 -14.70
C LEU A 226 -4.53 10.86 -15.92
N THR A 227 -3.69 9.82 -15.95
CA THR A 227 -2.91 9.45 -17.14
C THR A 227 -2.84 7.93 -17.29
N GLY A 228 -2.79 7.46 -18.53
CA GLY A 228 -2.72 6.03 -18.82
C GLY A 228 -1.43 5.40 -18.30
N ALA A 229 -1.54 4.38 -17.47
CA ALA A 229 -0.41 3.58 -17.01
C ALA A 229 0.02 2.53 -18.04
N ALA A 230 -0.90 2.13 -18.93
CA ALA A 230 -0.69 1.04 -19.88
C ALA A 230 0.45 1.29 -20.88
N THR A 231 0.74 2.55 -21.21
CA THR A 231 1.84 2.98 -22.08
C THR A 231 3.19 2.37 -21.67
N LEU A 232 3.39 2.07 -20.39
CA LEU A 232 4.63 1.52 -19.87
C LEU A 232 4.54 0.02 -19.54
N LEU A 233 3.39 -0.60 -19.79
CA LEU A 233 3.11 -1.99 -19.42
C LEU A 233 2.88 -2.91 -20.64
N ASP A 234 2.57 -2.35 -21.81
CA ASP A 234 2.26 -3.12 -23.02
C ASP A 234 3.51 -3.60 -23.80
N GLY A 235 4.67 -3.01 -23.51
CA GLY A 235 5.94 -3.30 -24.16
C GLY A 235 6.08 -2.76 -25.59
N ASP A 236 5.22 -1.82 -26.02
CA ASP A 236 5.31 -1.19 -27.34
C ASP A 236 6.14 0.11 -27.30
N PRO A 237 7.41 0.11 -27.73
CA PRO A 237 8.25 1.31 -27.64
C PRO A 237 7.79 2.46 -28.55
N ARG A 238 6.80 2.25 -29.44
CA ARG A 238 6.34 3.26 -30.40
C ARG A 238 5.29 4.19 -29.82
N ASN A 239 4.68 3.84 -28.69
CA ASN A 239 3.59 4.60 -28.07
C ASN A 239 3.96 5.20 -26.70
N ASN A 240 5.26 5.28 -26.37
CA ASN A 240 5.83 5.84 -25.14
C ASN A 240 5.64 7.36 -25.00
N PHE A 241 4.42 7.84 -25.22
CA PHE A 241 3.98 9.22 -25.10
C PHE A 241 2.85 9.25 -24.09
N MET A 242 3.15 9.75 -22.90
CA MET A 242 2.14 9.91 -21.86
C MET A 242 1.42 11.24 -22.07
N ASP A 243 0.10 11.17 -21.98
CA ASP A 243 -0.78 12.32 -22.04
C ASP A 243 -1.82 12.23 -20.91
N ARG A 244 -2.45 13.36 -20.64
CA ARG A 244 -3.59 13.44 -19.73
C ARG A 244 -4.76 12.68 -20.32
N ALA A 245 -5.49 11.94 -19.49
CA ALA A 245 -6.75 11.36 -19.88
C ALA A 245 -7.81 12.46 -20.05
N THR A 246 -8.61 12.35 -21.10
CA THR A 246 -9.82 13.17 -21.26
C THR A 246 -10.95 12.54 -20.45
N LEU A 247 -11.55 13.31 -19.56
CA LEU A 247 -12.71 12.90 -18.78
C LEU A 247 -13.99 12.91 -19.64
N ASP A 248 -15.04 12.27 -19.17
CA ASP A 248 -16.31 12.15 -19.90
C ASP A 248 -16.98 13.50 -20.21
N ASP A 249 -16.67 14.53 -19.42
CA ASP A 249 -17.13 15.92 -19.64
C ASP A 249 -16.25 16.73 -20.61
N GLY A 250 -15.19 16.11 -21.15
CA GLY A 250 -14.24 16.71 -22.08
C GLY A 250 -13.09 17.48 -21.43
N THR A 251 -13.04 17.58 -20.09
CA THR A 251 -11.92 18.19 -19.37
C THR A 251 -10.73 17.23 -19.22
N THR A 252 -9.58 17.74 -18.77
CA THR A 252 -8.37 16.92 -18.54
C THR A 252 -7.92 16.89 -17.07
N ALA A 253 -8.70 17.51 -16.19
CA ALA A 253 -8.47 17.56 -14.75
C ALA A 253 -9.82 17.68 -14.04
N PHE A 254 -10.00 16.90 -12.98
CA PHE A 254 -11.21 16.89 -12.16
C PHE A 254 -11.01 17.82 -10.95
N ASN A 255 -11.71 18.97 -10.95
CA ASN A 255 -11.76 19.89 -9.81
C ASN A 255 -13.11 20.64 -9.75
N PRO A 256 -14.22 19.93 -9.47
CA PRO A 256 -15.54 20.55 -9.48
C PRO A 256 -15.66 21.58 -8.35
N GLY A 257 -16.04 22.81 -8.72
CA GLY A 257 -16.24 23.90 -7.74
C GLY A 257 -14.98 24.27 -6.96
N ASP A 258 -13.79 23.97 -7.50
CA ASP A 258 -12.49 24.23 -6.87
C ASP A 258 -12.27 23.51 -5.52
N GLN A 259 -12.99 22.40 -5.30
CA GLN A 259 -12.93 21.66 -4.03
C GLN A 259 -11.61 20.92 -3.80
N LEU A 260 -10.76 20.78 -4.82
CA LEU A 260 -9.43 20.17 -4.71
C LEU A 260 -8.28 21.20 -4.68
N ALA A 261 -8.60 22.50 -4.60
CA ALA A 261 -7.59 23.55 -4.46
C ALA A 261 -6.67 23.32 -3.26
N GLY A 262 -5.37 23.61 -3.44
CA GLY A 262 -4.37 23.46 -2.39
C GLY A 262 -4.12 22.01 -2.00
N LEU A 263 -4.28 21.07 -2.94
CA LEU A 263 -3.98 19.65 -2.74
C LEU A 263 -2.60 19.45 -2.11
N ARG A 264 -2.51 18.53 -1.14
CA ARG A 264 -1.28 18.19 -0.39
C ARG A 264 -0.89 16.72 -0.51
N GLY A 265 -1.88 15.83 -0.66
CA GLY A 265 -1.65 14.39 -0.70
C GLY A 265 -2.83 13.64 -1.28
N LEU A 266 -2.54 12.45 -1.84
CA LEU A 266 -3.51 11.50 -2.37
C LEU A 266 -3.26 10.13 -1.75
N THR A 267 -4.32 9.38 -1.49
CA THR A 267 -4.25 7.95 -1.14
C THR A 267 -5.43 7.23 -1.76
N ILE A 268 -5.18 6.04 -2.32
CA ILE A 268 -6.21 5.23 -2.94
C ILE A 268 -6.48 4.01 -2.06
N ALA A 269 -7.76 3.81 -1.72
CA ALA A 269 -8.25 2.61 -1.07
C ALA A 269 -9.56 2.18 -1.75
N GLY A 270 -9.54 0.99 -2.34
CA GLY A 270 -10.55 0.51 -3.29
C GLY A 270 -10.61 1.45 -4.48
N HIS A 271 -11.83 1.75 -4.92
CA HIS A 271 -12.12 2.76 -5.94
C HIS A 271 -12.34 4.16 -5.36
N TYR A 272 -11.82 4.45 -4.17
CA TYR A 272 -11.89 5.79 -3.57
C TYR A 272 -10.51 6.44 -3.49
N VAL A 273 -10.42 7.66 -3.98
CA VAL A 273 -9.29 8.57 -3.75
C VAL A 273 -9.62 9.46 -2.57
N TYR A 274 -8.76 9.44 -1.56
CA TYR A 274 -8.77 10.35 -0.42
C TYR A 274 -7.75 11.46 -0.70
N ALA A 275 -8.24 12.69 -0.86
CA ALA A 275 -7.43 13.86 -1.15
C ALA A 275 -7.45 14.81 0.04
N THR A 276 -6.27 15.23 0.50
CA THR A 276 -6.13 16.30 1.51
C THR A 276 -5.85 17.62 0.81
N CYS A 277 -6.71 18.61 1.02
CA CYS A 277 -6.67 19.90 0.31
C CYS A 277 -7.18 21.03 1.22
N ASP A 278 -7.33 22.26 0.70
CA ASP A 278 -7.80 23.41 1.47
C ASP A 278 -9.27 23.28 1.91
N ALA A 279 -10.07 22.50 1.17
CA ALA A 279 -11.44 22.18 1.56
C ALA A 279 -11.52 21.18 2.73
N GLY A 280 -10.43 20.47 3.05
CA GLY A 280 -10.38 19.43 4.08
C GLY A 280 -9.98 18.07 3.51
N LEU A 281 -10.66 17.00 3.95
CA LEU A 281 -10.52 15.65 3.38
C LEU A 281 -11.65 15.41 2.39
N VAL A 282 -11.31 15.31 1.10
CA VAL A 282 -12.25 15.04 0.02
C VAL A 282 -12.17 13.56 -0.37
N VAL A 283 -13.32 12.89 -0.42
CA VAL A 283 -13.44 11.50 -0.88
C VAL A 283 -14.04 11.51 -2.29
N ILE A 284 -13.27 10.97 -3.24
CA ILE A 284 -13.62 10.92 -4.66
C ILE A 284 -13.80 9.46 -5.05
N ASP A 285 -14.94 9.13 -5.61
CA ASP A 285 -15.21 7.82 -6.22
C ASP A 285 -14.67 7.81 -7.66
N ILE A 286 -13.87 6.80 -7.97
CA ILE A 286 -13.23 6.52 -9.27
C ILE A 286 -13.62 5.11 -9.80
N ASP A 287 -14.78 4.58 -9.41
CA ASP A 287 -15.34 3.32 -9.95
C ASP A 287 -15.47 3.40 -11.48
N VAL A 288 -15.83 4.58 -11.99
CA VAL A 288 -15.68 4.95 -13.41
C VAL A 288 -14.56 5.99 -13.51
N PRO A 289 -13.30 5.59 -13.83
CA PRO A 289 -12.15 6.49 -13.70
C PRO A 289 -12.24 7.79 -14.51
N LEU A 290 -12.88 7.76 -15.69
CA LEU A 290 -13.05 8.94 -16.55
C LEU A 290 -14.28 9.79 -16.19
N ALA A 291 -15.09 9.35 -15.24
CA ALA A 291 -16.21 10.12 -14.66
C ALA A 291 -16.10 10.16 -13.12
N PRO A 292 -14.99 10.69 -12.56
CA PRO A 292 -14.80 10.77 -11.12
C PRO A 292 -15.86 11.65 -10.47
N ARG A 293 -16.19 11.39 -9.21
CA ARG A 293 -17.24 12.12 -8.48
C ARG A 293 -16.92 12.27 -7.00
N ILE A 294 -17.07 13.48 -6.48
CA ILE A 294 -16.94 13.73 -5.04
C ILE A 294 -18.15 13.11 -4.34
N VAL A 295 -17.91 12.20 -3.40
CA VAL A 295 -18.96 11.53 -2.62
C VAL A 295 -19.05 12.05 -1.19
N ALA A 296 -17.97 12.61 -0.65
CA ALA A 296 -17.95 13.22 0.67
C ALA A 296 -16.85 14.27 0.81
N VAL A 297 -17.08 15.24 1.69
CA VAL A 297 -16.09 16.22 2.13
C VAL A 297 -16.19 16.33 3.65
N ILE A 298 -15.08 16.13 4.35
CA ILE A 298 -14.95 16.49 5.76
C ILE A 298 -14.17 17.80 5.80
N ASP A 299 -14.85 18.88 6.17
CA ASP A 299 -14.28 20.21 6.11
C ASP A 299 -13.26 20.50 7.23
N THR A 300 -12.56 21.63 7.08
CA THR A 300 -11.49 22.05 7.97
C THR A 300 -11.93 22.50 9.35
N SER A 301 -13.24 22.69 9.59
CA SER A 301 -13.76 22.93 10.95
C SER A 301 -13.68 21.66 11.82
N VAL A 302 -13.62 20.49 11.20
CA VAL A 302 -13.50 19.19 11.87
C VAL A 302 -12.09 18.59 11.72
N LEU A 303 -11.48 18.71 10.53
CA LEU A 303 -10.10 18.27 10.24
C LEU A 303 -9.22 19.48 9.91
N PRO A 304 -8.58 20.12 10.91
CA PRO A 304 -7.83 21.35 10.67
C PRO A 304 -6.56 21.09 9.86
N THR A 305 -6.50 21.64 8.65
CA THR A 305 -5.31 21.60 7.77
C THR A 305 -4.77 20.17 7.57
N PRO A 306 -5.55 19.28 6.94
CA PRO A 306 -5.12 17.89 6.75
C PRO A 306 -3.92 17.85 5.79
N GLN A 307 -2.90 17.07 6.14
CA GLN A 307 -1.61 16.99 5.47
C GLN A 307 -1.46 15.72 4.64
N ALA A 308 -1.82 14.57 5.23
CA ALA A 308 -1.78 13.28 4.59
C ALA A 308 -2.81 12.34 5.20
N VAL A 309 -3.08 11.23 4.50
CA VAL A 309 -4.03 10.20 4.90
C VAL A 309 -3.41 8.83 4.66
N ALA A 310 -3.71 7.86 5.53
CA ALA A 310 -3.41 6.46 5.31
C ALA A 310 -4.62 5.62 5.70
N VAL A 311 -4.96 4.62 4.88
CA VAL A 311 -6.14 3.78 5.07
C VAL A 311 -5.72 2.38 5.48
N GLN A 312 -6.43 1.81 6.45
CA GLN A 312 -6.38 0.40 6.77
C GLN A 312 -7.78 -0.10 7.12
N PHE A 313 -8.31 -0.98 6.28
CA PHE A 313 -9.64 -1.56 6.44
C PHE A 313 -10.72 -0.46 6.61
N ARG A 314 -11.37 -0.37 7.78
CA ARG A 314 -12.50 0.54 8.03
C ARG A 314 -12.11 1.94 8.49
N TYR A 315 -10.81 2.23 8.65
CA TYR A 315 -10.36 3.49 9.21
C TYR A 315 -9.34 4.17 8.31
N ALA A 316 -9.47 5.50 8.21
CA ALA A 316 -8.48 6.41 7.67
C ALA A 316 -7.82 7.17 8.83
N PHE A 317 -6.50 7.24 8.81
CA PHE A 317 -5.70 8.01 9.76
C PHE A 317 -5.20 9.26 9.04
N VAL A 318 -5.52 10.43 9.58
CA VAL A 318 -5.30 11.72 8.92
C VAL A 318 -4.37 12.57 9.78
N THR A 319 -3.22 12.92 9.24
CA THR A 319 -2.35 13.92 9.85
C THR A 319 -2.90 15.31 9.60
N CYS A 320 -2.95 16.12 10.64
CA CYS A 320 -3.40 17.52 10.66
C CYS A 320 -2.28 18.36 11.29
N ALA A 321 -2.30 19.67 11.09
CA ALA A 321 -1.23 20.54 11.61
C ALA A 321 -0.92 20.37 13.11
N ASP A 322 -1.89 19.92 13.91
CA ASP A 322 -1.83 19.74 15.37
C ASP A 322 -1.82 18.28 15.85
N GLY A 323 -1.77 17.29 14.95
CA GLY A 323 -1.71 15.88 15.34
C GLY A 323 -2.38 14.89 14.39
N LEU A 324 -2.58 13.67 14.88
CA LEU A 324 -3.20 12.58 14.14
C LEU A 324 -4.66 12.39 14.59
N ARG A 325 -5.59 12.30 13.63
CA ARG A 325 -7.00 11.98 13.88
C ARG A 325 -7.42 10.70 13.17
N THR A 326 -8.35 9.95 13.75
CA THR A 326 -8.99 8.81 13.10
C THR A 326 -10.33 9.20 12.48
N VAL A 327 -10.57 8.75 11.26
CA VAL A 327 -11.84 8.84 10.53
C VAL A 327 -12.35 7.43 10.27
N ASP A 328 -13.59 7.14 10.69
CA ASP A 328 -14.30 5.92 10.31
C ASP A 328 -14.81 6.07 8.87
N ILE A 329 -14.38 5.15 8.02
CA ILE A 329 -14.69 5.05 6.60
C ILE A 329 -15.34 3.69 6.29
N THR A 330 -15.99 3.05 7.26
CA THR A 330 -16.77 1.82 7.04
C THR A 330 -17.77 1.98 5.89
N ASP A 331 -18.34 3.17 5.76
CA ASP A 331 -19.00 3.67 4.55
C ASP A 331 -18.23 4.91 4.02
N PRO A 332 -17.42 4.76 2.94
CA PRO A 332 -16.64 5.86 2.37
C PRO A 332 -17.48 7.03 1.84
N THR A 333 -18.78 6.82 1.58
CA THR A 333 -19.69 7.90 1.15
C THR A 333 -20.21 8.73 2.33
N ARG A 334 -20.00 8.26 3.56
CA ARG A 334 -20.42 8.91 4.80
C ARG A 334 -19.32 8.84 5.86
N PRO A 335 -18.10 9.32 5.56
CA PRO A 335 -16.98 9.24 6.47
C PRO A 335 -17.24 10.13 7.70
N ARG A 336 -16.79 9.69 8.88
CA ARG A 336 -16.99 10.44 10.14
C ARG A 336 -15.72 10.48 10.96
N VAL A 337 -15.33 11.67 11.44
CA VAL A 337 -14.24 11.79 12.42
C VAL A 337 -14.68 11.10 13.71
N VAL A 338 -13.83 10.22 14.24
CA VAL A 338 -14.12 9.50 15.49
C VAL A 338 -13.90 10.45 16.67
N PRO A 339 -14.95 10.72 17.48
CA PRO A 339 -14.81 11.63 18.62
C PRO A 339 -13.76 11.14 19.62
N GLY A 340 -12.82 12.02 19.99
CA GLY A 340 -11.76 11.72 20.96
C GLY A 340 -10.61 10.85 20.43
N ALA A 341 -10.68 10.35 19.19
CA ALA A 341 -9.58 9.62 18.55
C ALA A 341 -8.55 10.59 17.97
N PHE A 342 -7.81 11.25 18.86
CA PHE A 342 -6.84 12.29 18.53
C PHE A 342 -5.54 12.08 19.31
N VAL A 343 -4.42 12.14 18.61
CA VAL A 343 -3.07 12.11 19.19
C VAL A 343 -2.39 13.46 18.90
N PRO A 344 -2.17 14.31 19.91
CA PRO A 344 -1.54 15.62 19.69
C PRO A 344 -0.07 15.47 19.33
N LEU A 345 0.36 16.21 18.32
CA LEU A 345 1.76 16.34 17.87
C LEU A 345 2.00 17.79 17.48
N GLU A 346 3.21 18.31 17.68
CA GLU A 346 3.51 19.73 17.44
C GLU A 346 3.52 20.09 15.96
N THR A 347 3.93 19.15 15.11
CA THR A 347 3.93 19.26 13.66
C THR A 347 3.74 17.87 13.09
N THR A 348 2.97 17.75 12.02
CA THR A 348 2.85 16.48 11.30
C THR A 348 2.97 16.71 9.81
N HIS A 349 3.52 15.71 9.13
CA HIS A 349 3.62 15.65 7.68
C HIS A 349 2.95 14.37 7.18
N ARG A 350 3.68 13.55 6.43
CA ARG A 350 3.16 12.27 5.93
C ARG A 350 3.21 11.19 7.00
N LEU A 351 2.41 10.15 6.78
CA LEU A 351 2.33 9.00 7.66
C LEU A 351 2.32 7.68 6.88
N TYR A 352 2.59 6.60 7.59
CA TYR A 352 2.46 5.23 7.10
C TYR A 352 1.83 4.35 8.16
N VAL A 353 0.88 3.50 7.78
CA VAL A 353 0.22 2.57 8.70
C VAL A 353 0.65 1.16 8.36
N ALA A 354 1.21 0.46 9.34
CA ALA A 354 1.60 -0.94 9.21
C ALA A 354 1.14 -1.78 10.41
N ARG A 355 0.32 -2.80 10.14
CA ARG A 355 -0.36 -3.62 11.17
C ARG A 355 -1.05 -2.76 12.23
N THR A 356 -0.59 -2.77 13.48
CA THR A 356 -1.20 -2.05 14.61
C THR A 356 -0.53 -0.71 14.88
N TRP A 357 0.37 -0.26 14.01
CA TRP A 357 1.19 0.93 14.22
C TRP A 357 0.96 1.96 13.11
N ALA A 358 0.81 3.23 13.50
CA ALA A 358 0.94 4.37 12.61
C ALA A 358 2.26 5.09 12.89
N PHE A 359 3.01 5.35 11.84
CA PHE A 359 4.28 6.07 11.86
C PHE A 359 4.05 7.43 11.25
N VAL A 360 4.24 8.50 12.03
CA VAL A 360 4.01 9.88 11.60
C VAL A 360 5.33 10.61 11.58
N ALA A 361 5.68 11.21 10.44
CA ALA A 361 6.77 12.16 10.35
C ALA A 361 6.37 13.44 11.10
N ALA A 362 6.96 13.65 12.28
CA ALA A 362 6.58 14.69 13.24
C ALA A 362 7.53 15.89 13.23
N GLY A 363 8.14 16.20 12.09
CA GLY A 363 9.06 17.32 11.91
C GLY A 363 10.24 17.23 12.89
N SER A 364 10.37 18.25 13.74
CA SER A 364 11.43 18.38 14.76
C SER A 364 11.30 17.42 15.94
N GLN A 365 10.15 16.76 16.11
CA GLN A 365 9.95 15.73 17.14
C GLN A 365 10.44 14.34 16.66
N GLY A 366 10.98 14.25 15.45
CA GLY A 366 11.42 13.00 14.84
C GLY A 366 10.24 12.14 14.37
N LEU A 367 10.33 10.83 14.60
CA LEU A 367 9.30 9.87 14.22
C LEU A 367 8.34 9.60 15.38
N ALA A 368 7.07 9.95 15.22
CA ALA A 368 6.03 9.56 16.17
C ALA A 368 5.50 8.16 15.85
N ILE A 369 5.57 7.26 16.83
CA ILE A 369 5.07 5.89 16.74
C ILE A 369 3.79 5.80 17.56
N VAL A 370 2.67 5.56 16.89
CA VAL A 370 1.32 5.58 17.47
C VAL A 370 0.73 4.18 17.40
N ASP A 371 0.29 3.66 18.54
CA ASP A 371 -0.51 2.44 18.59
C ASP A 371 -1.93 2.75 18.11
N VAL A 372 -2.34 2.06 17.05
CA VAL A 372 -3.68 2.13 16.42
C VAL A 372 -4.41 0.78 16.45
N THR A 373 -4.01 -0.14 17.34
CA THR A 373 -4.65 -1.44 17.57
C THR A 373 -6.16 -1.27 17.70
N ASN A 374 -6.60 -0.33 18.54
CA ASN A 374 -7.96 0.19 18.54
C ASN A 374 -7.97 1.57 17.86
N PRO A 375 -8.45 1.68 16.60
CA PRO A 375 -8.41 2.93 15.85
C PRO A 375 -9.22 4.07 16.47
N GLU A 376 -10.21 3.75 17.31
CA GLU A 376 -11.03 4.74 18.02
C GLU A 376 -10.36 5.26 19.30
N ARG A 377 -9.27 4.63 19.73
CA ARG A 377 -8.48 5.01 20.91
C ARG A 377 -6.98 4.97 20.59
N PRO A 378 -6.51 5.72 19.56
CA PRO A 378 -5.10 5.74 19.21
C PRO A 378 -4.30 6.37 20.35
N ARG A 379 -3.07 5.88 20.57
CA ARG A 379 -2.18 6.43 21.60
C ARG A 379 -0.75 6.56 21.11
N LEU A 380 -0.11 7.69 21.40
CA LEU A 380 1.32 7.85 21.20
C LEU A 380 2.04 6.86 22.12
N ASP A 381 2.78 5.91 21.54
CA ASP A 381 3.63 4.98 22.30
C ASP A 381 4.97 5.66 22.61
N GLN A 382 5.59 6.26 21.59
CA GLN A 382 6.85 6.97 21.75
C GLN A 382 7.14 7.95 20.61
N LEU A 383 7.91 8.99 20.95
CA LEU A 383 8.62 9.85 20.00
C LEU A 383 10.05 9.33 19.87
N TYR A 384 10.53 9.20 18.64
CA TYR A 384 11.87 8.73 18.34
C TYR A 384 12.61 9.74 17.46
N ASP A 385 13.55 10.45 18.07
CA ASP A 385 14.39 11.47 17.41
C ASP A 385 15.84 11.00 17.17
N ALA A 386 16.15 9.75 17.51
CA ALA A 386 17.50 9.17 17.51
C ALA A 386 18.55 10.02 18.26
N GLY A 387 18.17 10.65 19.37
CA GLY A 387 19.06 11.52 20.14
C GLY A 387 19.35 12.85 19.42
N GLY A 388 18.32 13.44 18.80
CA GLY A 388 18.41 14.69 18.04
C GLY A 388 18.99 14.54 16.62
N ARG A 389 18.98 13.35 16.04
CA ARG A 389 19.44 13.07 14.66
C ARG A 389 18.31 12.99 13.64
N LEU A 390 17.06 12.95 14.09
CA LEU A 390 15.85 13.12 13.29
C LEU A 390 15.16 14.42 13.73
N THR A 391 15.34 15.49 12.96
CA THR A 391 14.91 16.85 13.34
C THR A 391 14.11 17.58 12.26
N ASP A 392 13.83 16.93 11.13
CA ASP A 392 13.10 17.53 10.01
C ASP A 392 12.33 16.45 9.22
N THR A 393 11.68 15.53 9.93
CA THR A 393 11.01 14.38 9.30
C THR A 393 9.82 14.83 8.45
N ARG A 394 9.79 14.44 7.18
CA ARG A 394 8.76 14.82 6.18
C ARG A 394 7.91 13.65 5.69
N ASP A 395 8.53 12.49 5.53
CA ASP A 395 7.86 11.25 5.09
C ASP A 395 8.49 10.02 5.74
N VAL A 396 7.70 8.96 5.82
CA VAL A 396 8.13 7.66 6.31
C VAL A 396 7.46 6.58 5.48
N LYS A 397 8.22 5.55 5.09
CA LYS A 397 7.70 4.30 4.54
C LYS A 397 8.29 3.12 5.30
N VAL A 398 7.47 2.10 5.52
CA VAL A 398 7.87 0.91 6.29
C VAL A 398 7.85 -0.33 5.41
N GLY A 399 8.85 -1.19 5.59
CA GLY A 399 8.94 -2.47 4.91
C GLY A 399 9.73 -3.49 5.72
N MET A 400 9.62 -4.76 5.33
CA MET A 400 10.25 -5.87 6.04
C MET A 400 11.29 -6.56 5.17
N THR A 401 12.47 -6.77 5.74
CA THR A 401 13.55 -7.57 5.13
C THR A 401 13.97 -8.63 6.13
N ASN A 402 13.83 -9.90 5.76
CA ASN A 402 14.34 -11.06 6.50
C ASN A 402 14.15 -11.00 8.03
N ALA A 403 12.88 -11.00 8.47
CA ALA A 403 12.46 -10.98 9.88
C ALA A 403 12.66 -9.66 10.66
N SER A 404 13.25 -8.63 10.06
CA SER A 404 13.32 -7.27 10.64
C SER A 404 12.42 -6.28 9.90
N LEU A 405 11.89 -5.31 10.63
CA LEU A 405 11.06 -4.22 10.13
C LEU A 405 11.88 -2.93 10.10
N PHE A 406 11.83 -2.22 8.97
CA PHE A 406 12.60 -0.99 8.75
C PHE A 406 11.66 0.16 8.39
N ALA A 407 11.97 1.36 8.91
CA ALA A 407 11.43 2.61 8.44
C ALA A 407 12.50 3.37 7.63
N TYR A 408 12.11 3.81 6.44
CA TYR A 408 12.87 4.71 5.60
C TYR A 408 12.25 6.10 5.74
N VAL A 409 12.98 7.03 6.33
CA VAL A 409 12.48 8.34 6.74
C VAL A 409 13.18 9.41 5.91
N ALA A 410 12.40 10.20 5.17
CA ALA A 410 12.86 11.43 4.57
C ALA A 410 12.91 12.50 5.66
N ASP A 411 14.11 12.92 6.05
CA ASP A 411 14.38 13.83 7.17
C ASP A 411 14.82 15.22 6.69
N GLY A 412 14.20 15.72 5.61
CA GLY A 412 14.41 17.09 5.14
C GLY A 412 15.89 17.40 4.94
N HIS A 413 16.38 18.47 5.57
CA HIS A 413 17.79 18.90 5.44
C HIS A 413 18.83 17.88 5.92
N ASN A 414 18.43 16.87 6.69
CA ASN A 414 19.32 15.81 7.17
C ASN A 414 19.50 14.67 6.15
N GLY A 415 18.61 14.57 5.15
CA GLY A 415 18.61 13.52 4.13
C GLY A 415 17.79 12.28 4.50
N LEU A 416 18.22 11.10 4.02
CA LEU A 416 17.55 9.83 4.31
C LEU A 416 18.05 9.25 5.64
N ARG A 417 17.14 8.67 6.42
CA ARG A 417 17.42 7.91 7.64
C ARG A 417 16.81 6.51 7.54
N VAL A 418 17.58 5.49 7.89
CA VAL A 418 17.10 4.10 7.97
C VAL A 418 17.05 3.67 9.43
N VAL A 419 15.84 3.34 9.89
CA VAL A 419 15.58 2.96 11.28
C VAL A 419 15.12 1.50 11.32
N GLU A 420 15.84 0.65 12.03
CA GLU A 420 15.35 -0.69 12.38
C GLU A 420 14.30 -0.53 13.50
N LEU A 421 13.03 -0.78 13.18
CA LEU A 421 11.90 -0.66 14.11
C LEU A 421 11.74 -1.92 14.97
N MET A 422 12.03 -3.07 14.38
CA MET A 422 11.94 -4.38 15.01
C MET A 422 13.00 -5.29 14.41
N GLY A 423 13.65 -6.08 15.26
CA GLY A 423 14.54 -7.15 14.84
C GLY A 423 14.50 -8.34 15.81
N PRO A 424 14.96 -9.52 15.39
CA PRO A 424 14.91 -10.76 16.18
C PRO A 424 15.72 -10.69 17.48
N HIS A 425 16.70 -9.79 17.55
CA HIS A 425 17.56 -9.58 18.72
C HIS A 425 17.25 -8.28 19.47
N THR A 426 16.40 -7.41 18.93
CA THR A 426 16.10 -6.08 19.49
C THR A 426 14.68 -5.96 20.05
N THR A 427 13.77 -6.86 19.67
CA THR A 427 12.37 -6.86 20.12
C THR A 427 12.03 -8.17 20.80
N SER A 428 11.64 -8.11 22.08
CA SER A 428 11.34 -9.29 22.91
C SER A 428 10.22 -10.18 22.35
N GLN A 429 9.25 -9.57 21.67
CA GLN A 429 8.14 -10.23 20.98
C GLN A 429 8.18 -10.03 19.46
N PHE A 430 9.34 -10.21 18.84
CA PHE A 430 9.45 -10.17 17.37
C PHE A 430 8.64 -11.27 16.66
N ARG A 431 8.16 -12.27 17.40
CA ARG A 431 7.31 -13.37 16.91
C ARG A 431 5.84 -13.03 17.17
N GLY A 432 4.99 -13.26 16.17
CA GLY A 432 3.55 -13.02 16.27
C GLY A 432 3.06 -12.07 15.18
N PHE A 433 1.83 -11.56 15.33
CA PHE A 433 1.28 -10.61 14.38
C PHE A 433 1.83 -9.21 14.59
N SER A 434 1.86 -8.65 15.80
CA SER A 434 2.46 -7.34 16.03
C SER A 434 3.17 -7.37 17.36
N PRO A 435 4.35 -6.75 17.49
CA PRO A 435 5.00 -6.63 18.79
C PRO A 435 4.21 -5.63 19.63
N ASP A 436 4.08 -5.89 20.93
CA ASP A 436 3.45 -4.96 21.88
C ASP A 436 4.17 -3.61 21.95
N ARG A 437 5.47 -3.59 21.63
CA ARG A 437 6.30 -2.39 21.59
C ARG A 437 7.44 -2.52 20.58
N LEU A 438 7.71 -1.43 19.86
CA LEU A 438 8.82 -1.33 18.92
C LEU A 438 10.10 -0.82 19.60
N SER A 439 11.26 -1.20 19.05
CA SER A 439 12.59 -0.82 19.56
C SER A 439 13.37 -0.09 18.46
N PRO A 440 12.95 1.12 18.05
CA PRO A 440 13.58 1.82 16.94
C PRO A 440 15.05 2.13 17.22
N ARG A 441 15.90 1.87 16.22
CA ARG A 441 17.33 2.18 16.22
C ARG A 441 17.73 2.73 14.86
N LEU A 442 18.40 3.87 14.85
CA LEU A 442 18.99 4.44 13.64
C LEU A 442 20.20 3.57 13.28
N ILE A 443 20.17 2.99 12.09
CA ILE A 443 21.20 2.04 11.64
C ILE A 443 21.99 2.55 10.44
N ALA A 444 21.42 3.46 9.64
CA ALA A 444 22.09 4.02 8.49
C ALA A 444 21.54 5.41 8.13
N GLU A 445 22.36 6.20 7.44
CA GLU A 445 21.99 7.51 6.94
C GLU A 445 22.61 7.84 5.59
N HIS A 446 21.98 8.74 4.85
CA HIS A 446 22.51 9.30 3.61
C HIS A 446 22.20 10.79 3.54
N HIS A 447 23.22 11.62 3.41
CA HIS A 447 23.02 13.06 3.21
C HIS A 447 22.70 13.33 1.73
N THR A 448 21.50 13.86 1.46
CA THR A 448 21.05 14.18 0.11
C THR A 448 21.52 15.58 -0.32
N HIS A 449 21.65 15.84 -1.63
CA HIS A 449 22.04 17.16 -2.15
C HIS A 449 21.07 18.28 -1.77
N GLY A 450 19.77 17.97 -1.78
CA GLY A 450 18.67 18.83 -1.34
C GLY A 450 17.92 18.22 -0.16
N PRO A 451 16.89 18.88 0.37
CA PRO A 451 16.10 18.34 1.48
C PRO A 451 15.33 17.09 1.04
N ALA A 452 15.40 15.99 1.79
CA ALA A 452 14.59 14.80 1.59
C ALA A 452 13.12 15.09 1.93
N LEU A 453 12.25 15.12 0.92
CA LEU A 453 10.83 15.49 1.06
C LEU A 453 9.89 14.29 1.09
N ALA A 454 10.18 13.25 0.31
CA ALA A 454 9.34 12.08 0.14
C ALA A 454 10.18 10.83 -0.11
N VAL A 455 9.66 9.68 0.31
CA VAL A 455 10.25 8.37 -0.01
C VAL A 455 9.25 7.57 -0.82
N SER A 456 9.68 6.92 -1.90
CA SER A 456 8.76 6.08 -2.68
C SER A 456 8.30 4.88 -1.85
N LYS A 457 7.03 4.47 -2.03
CA LYS A 457 6.50 3.27 -1.37
C LYS A 457 7.15 2.01 -1.98
N GLY A 458 7.49 1.05 -1.13
CA GLY A 458 7.95 -0.26 -1.54
C GLY A 458 6.87 -1.09 -2.26
N LEU A 459 7.27 -2.24 -2.78
CA LEU A 459 6.39 -3.18 -3.48
C LEU A 459 5.38 -3.79 -2.50
N ASP A 460 4.09 -3.74 -2.86
CA ASP A 460 2.97 -4.27 -2.09
C ASP A 460 3.01 -5.80 -2.13
N ARG A 461 3.40 -6.43 -1.02
CA ARG A 461 3.60 -7.89 -0.95
C ARG A 461 2.59 -8.65 -0.09
N ASP A 462 1.95 -8.00 0.88
CA ASP A 462 0.87 -8.62 1.67
C ASP A 462 -0.53 -8.38 1.12
N ARG A 463 -0.63 -7.77 -0.06
CA ARG A 463 -1.91 -7.42 -0.66
C ARG A 463 -2.19 -8.25 -1.89
N ALA A 464 -3.39 -8.82 -1.96
CA ALA A 464 -3.89 -9.54 -3.14
C ALA A 464 -5.25 -9.02 -3.60
N VAL A 465 -5.89 -8.17 -2.78
CA VAL A 465 -7.23 -7.62 -2.99
C VAL A 465 -7.21 -6.15 -2.57
N ASP A 466 -8.01 -5.31 -3.22
CA ASP A 466 -8.25 -3.95 -2.74
C ASP A 466 -9.49 -3.83 -1.83
N GLU A 467 -9.74 -2.65 -1.27
CA GLU A 467 -10.92 -2.42 -0.42
C GLU A 467 -12.24 -2.56 -1.18
N SER A 468 -12.22 -2.57 -2.52
CA SER A 468 -13.39 -2.82 -3.38
C SER A 468 -13.53 -4.28 -3.79
N GLY A 469 -12.70 -5.19 -3.25
CA GLY A 469 -12.76 -6.61 -3.57
C GLY A 469 -12.20 -6.99 -4.93
N ASN A 470 -11.57 -6.05 -5.65
CA ASN A 470 -10.94 -6.37 -6.93
C ASN A 470 -9.61 -7.06 -6.70
N GLN A 471 -9.33 -8.02 -7.57
CA GLN A 471 -8.08 -8.77 -7.55
C GLN A 471 -6.91 -7.92 -8.04
N ILE A 472 -5.82 -7.90 -7.29
CA ILE A 472 -4.56 -7.26 -7.71
C ILE A 472 -3.42 -8.25 -7.95
N ALA A 473 -3.55 -9.50 -7.49
CA ALA A 473 -2.55 -10.55 -7.66
C ALA A 473 -3.18 -11.81 -8.26
N VAL A 474 -2.41 -12.59 -9.04
CA VAL A 474 -2.91 -13.82 -9.67
C VAL A 474 -2.95 -14.97 -8.66
N PHE A 475 -4.11 -15.64 -8.56
CA PHE A 475 -4.26 -16.86 -7.77
C PHE A 475 -3.95 -18.09 -8.63
N GLY A 476 -3.00 -18.93 -8.21
CA GLY A 476 -2.46 -20.07 -8.98
C GLY A 476 -3.39 -21.28 -9.18
N ARG A 477 -4.70 -21.16 -8.94
CA ARG A 477 -5.68 -22.23 -9.16
C ARG A 477 -6.75 -21.77 -10.13
N ILE A 478 -7.05 -22.60 -11.12
CA ILE A 478 -8.09 -22.31 -12.13
C ILE A 478 -9.41 -22.06 -11.43
N GLY A 479 -10.01 -20.88 -11.69
CA GLY A 479 -11.29 -20.47 -11.09
C GLY A 479 -11.19 -19.95 -9.66
N ALA A 480 -9.99 -19.89 -9.06
CA ALA A 480 -9.80 -19.18 -7.81
C ALA A 480 -9.92 -17.67 -8.04
N ARG A 481 -10.51 -17.01 -7.05
CA ARG A 481 -10.69 -15.56 -6.99
C ARG A 481 -10.62 -15.11 -5.54
N PRO A 482 -10.31 -13.84 -5.28
CA PRO A 482 -10.52 -13.27 -3.96
C PRO A 482 -12.01 -13.19 -3.61
N LEU A 483 -12.27 -12.90 -2.34
CA LEU A 483 -13.61 -12.53 -1.88
C LEU A 483 -14.03 -11.24 -2.59
N ALA A 484 -15.23 -11.25 -3.19
CA ALA A 484 -15.81 -10.02 -3.72
C ALA A 484 -16.20 -9.10 -2.55
N LEU A 485 -16.37 -7.80 -2.82
CA LEU A 485 -16.70 -6.81 -1.79
C LEU A 485 -17.91 -7.23 -0.96
N GLU A 486 -18.99 -7.69 -1.59
CA GLU A 486 -20.21 -8.08 -0.90
C GLU A 486 -19.98 -9.28 0.03
N VAL A 487 -19.06 -10.17 -0.33
CA VAL A 487 -18.69 -11.32 0.51
C VAL A 487 -17.86 -10.86 1.70
N MET A 488 -16.88 -9.97 1.47
CA MET A 488 -16.09 -9.38 2.55
C MET A 488 -16.98 -8.61 3.52
N GLN A 489 -17.87 -7.76 3.01
CA GLN A 489 -18.81 -6.97 3.80
C GLN A 489 -19.69 -7.84 4.70
N ARG A 490 -20.18 -9.00 4.23
CA ARG A 490 -20.95 -9.93 5.09
C ARG A 490 -20.16 -10.47 6.29
N MET A 491 -18.83 -10.38 6.28
CA MET A 491 -17.99 -10.80 7.41
C MET A 491 -17.98 -9.78 8.54
N TYR A 492 -18.32 -8.50 8.28
CA TYR A 492 -18.26 -7.42 9.26
C TYR A 492 -19.49 -6.49 9.26
N LEU A 493 -20.43 -6.67 8.34
CA LEU A 493 -21.69 -5.93 8.27
C LEU A 493 -22.88 -6.88 8.34
N ARG A 494 -23.91 -6.48 9.10
CA ARG A 494 -25.27 -7.04 9.05
C ARG A 494 -26.26 -5.90 8.88
N ASP A 495 -27.11 -6.01 7.86
CA ASP A 495 -28.11 -4.99 7.53
C ASP A 495 -27.53 -3.56 7.39
N GLY A 496 -26.31 -3.46 6.84
CA GLY A 496 -25.59 -2.20 6.66
C GLY A 496 -24.97 -1.62 7.94
N THR A 497 -25.05 -2.33 9.07
CA THR A 497 -24.46 -1.93 10.34
C THR A 497 -23.26 -2.80 10.69
N LEU A 498 -22.28 -2.23 11.38
CA LEU A 498 -21.12 -2.98 11.87
C LEU A 498 -21.59 -4.10 12.78
N TRP A 499 -21.25 -5.33 12.41
CA TRP A 499 -21.48 -6.51 13.22
C TRP A 499 -20.18 -6.92 13.91
N THR A 500 -20.25 -7.08 15.23
CA THR A 500 -19.10 -7.43 16.06
C THR A 500 -19.35 -8.69 16.88
N VAL A 501 -18.27 -9.35 17.29
CA VAL A 501 -18.30 -10.58 18.08
C VAL A 501 -17.44 -10.45 19.35
N SER A 502 -17.71 -11.32 20.33
CA SER A 502 -16.89 -11.50 21.53
C SER A 502 -16.45 -12.96 21.60
N ASP A 503 -15.25 -13.20 22.13
CA ASP A 503 -14.76 -14.54 22.39
C ASP A 503 -15.22 -15.09 23.75
N ASP A 504 -15.91 -14.26 24.56
CA ASP A 504 -16.57 -14.70 25.79
C ASP A 504 -17.81 -15.55 25.44
N PRO A 505 -17.85 -16.85 25.80
CA PRO A 505 -19.01 -17.70 25.55
C PRO A 505 -20.30 -17.18 26.17
N ASP A 506 -20.23 -16.42 27.27
CA ASP A 506 -21.40 -15.86 27.95
C ASP A 506 -22.08 -14.76 27.12
N ASP A 507 -21.36 -14.19 26.14
CA ASP A 507 -21.88 -13.18 25.21
C ASP A 507 -22.67 -13.77 24.03
N TRP A 508 -22.72 -15.09 23.87
CA TRP A 508 -23.25 -15.74 22.66
C TRP A 508 -24.78 -15.92 22.68
N GLY A 509 -25.46 -15.50 23.76
CA GLY A 509 -26.90 -15.70 23.95
C GLY A 509 -27.28 -17.19 24.08
N GLU A 510 -28.59 -17.49 24.10
CA GLU A 510 -29.03 -18.88 23.96
C GLU A 510 -28.65 -19.40 22.57
N ALA A 511 -27.90 -20.51 22.52
CA ALA A 511 -27.58 -21.16 21.27
C ALA A 511 -28.87 -21.43 20.49
N GLN A 512 -29.01 -20.85 19.30
CA GLN A 512 -30.09 -21.25 18.40
C GLN A 512 -29.97 -22.76 18.16
N GLU A 513 -31.05 -23.51 18.41
CA GLU A 513 -31.13 -24.91 18.05
C GLU A 513 -30.91 -25.05 16.54
N TRP A 514 -29.69 -25.41 16.15
CA TRP A 514 -29.35 -25.61 14.75
C TRP A 514 -29.78 -27.02 14.35
N SER A 515 -30.94 -27.14 13.70
CA SER A 515 -31.34 -28.39 13.07
C SER A 515 -30.65 -28.55 11.71
N PHE A 516 -29.84 -29.59 11.56
CA PHE A 516 -29.43 -30.05 10.22
C PHE A 516 -30.64 -30.67 9.52
N GLU A 517 -31.27 -29.96 8.58
CA GLU A 517 -32.02 -30.63 7.53
C GLU A 517 -30.99 -31.25 6.58
N ARG A 518 -30.86 -32.59 6.62
CA ARG A 518 -30.09 -33.31 5.60
C ARG A 518 -30.76 -33.04 4.25
N ALA A 519 -30.06 -32.33 3.37
CA ALA A 519 -30.49 -32.10 1.98
C ALA A 519 -30.70 -33.40 1.17
N ASP A 520 -30.31 -34.57 1.71
CA ASP A 520 -30.42 -35.88 1.08
C ASP A 520 -31.13 -36.91 1.97
N ALA A 521 -32.32 -36.59 2.50
CA ALA A 521 -33.23 -37.65 2.93
C ALA A 521 -33.66 -38.45 1.69
N LYS A 522 -32.89 -39.50 1.36
CA LYS A 522 -33.28 -40.48 0.34
C LYS A 522 -34.72 -40.93 0.62
N PRO A 523 -35.62 -40.92 -0.39
CA PRO A 523 -36.95 -41.47 -0.19
C PRO A 523 -36.83 -42.93 0.25
N GLU A 524 -37.61 -43.32 1.26
CA GLU A 524 -37.58 -44.69 1.78
C GLU A 524 -37.75 -45.69 0.62
N PRO A 525 -36.91 -46.72 0.55
CA PRO A 525 -37.03 -47.72 -0.50
C PRO A 525 -38.31 -48.52 -0.26
N ALA A 526 -39.20 -48.53 -1.25
CA ALA A 526 -40.37 -49.39 -1.28
C ALA A 526 -39.97 -50.85 -0.97
N GLU A 527 -40.74 -51.48 -0.08
CA GLU A 527 -40.58 -52.89 0.27
C GLU A 527 -40.56 -53.77 -0.97
N GLY A 528 -39.44 -54.45 -1.21
CA GLY A 528 -39.42 -55.55 -2.18
C GLY A 528 -38.09 -55.77 -2.88
N GLY A 529 -37.39 -56.83 -2.47
CA GLY A 529 -36.39 -57.47 -3.32
C GLY A 529 -35.03 -57.68 -2.67
N ARG A 530 -34.91 -58.77 -1.89
CA ARG A 530 -33.61 -59.34 -1.51
C ARG A 530 -32.78 -59.64 -2.77
N ARG A 531 -31.55 -59.15 -2.84
CA ARG A 531 -30.48 -59.76 -3.65
C ARG A 531 -29.25 -60.08 -2.78
N PRO A 532 -28.52 -61.17 -3.05
CA PRO A 532 -27.66 -61.82 -2.06
C PRO A 532 -26.28 -61.17 -1.96
N ARG A 533 -25.73 -61.13 -0.74
CA ARG A 533 -24.35 -60.73 -0.47
C ARG A 533 -23.38 -61.66 -1.20
N ARG A 534 -22.54 -61.11 -2.09
CA ARG A 534 -21.29 -61.77 -2.52
C ARG A 534 -20.15 -61.30 -1.63
N GLY A 535 -19.59 -62.25 -0.88
CA GLY A 535 -18.34 -62.08 -0.15
C GLY A 535 -17.14 -61.98 -1.09
N GLY A 536 -16.14 -61.20 -0.69
CA GLY A 536 -14.88 -61.04 -1.41
C GLY A 536 -13.80 -60.53 -0.45
N LYS A 537 -12.86 -61.41 -0.15
CA LYS A 537 -11.77 -61.32 0.83
C LYS A 537 -10.90 -60.06 0.71
N ARG A 538 -10.46 -59.55 1.86
CA ARG A 538 -9.25 -58.74 2.02
C ARG A 538 -8.01 -59.64 1.86
N SER A 539 -7.01 -59.18 1.11
CA SER A 539 -5.63 -59.63 1.24
C SER A 539 -4.69 -58.44 1.11
N ARG A 540 -3.94 -58.24 2.21
CA ARG A 540 -2.64 -57.59 2.44
C ARG A 540 -2.29 -56.32 1.67
#